data_AF-A0A7J5UIG9-F1
#
_entry.id   AF-A0A7J5UIG9-F1
#
_cell.length_a   1.000
_cell.length_b   1.000
_cell.length_c   1.000
_cell.angle_alpha   90.00
_cell.angle_beta   90.00
_cell.angle_gamma   90.00
#
_symmetry.space_group_name_H-M   'P 1'
#
loop_
_entity.id
_entity.type
_entity.pdbx_description
1 polymer ?
#
loop_
_entity_poly.entity_id
_entity_poly.type
_entity_poly.pdbx_seq_one_letter_code
_entity_poly.pdbx_strand_id
1 'polypeptide(L)'
;MSGARVTAVRRPAAAPRRLRGAGSDRGSAALEMLGVLPVVVLVALATLQVLAGVYTVHAANQAVRDGARAASLGGSVSAAVDRSLPGTLTPRELSGTGGEVRLVLDVPRMAPFIPELRVTRTAVMP
;
A
#
# COMPACT_ATOMS: atom_id res chain seq x y z
N MET A 1 58.40 -72.25 -30.66
CA MET A 1 57.23 -72.28 -29.75
C MET A 1 57.36 -71.11 -28.78
N SER A 2 56.27 -70.34 -28.60
CA SER A 2 55.93 -69.51 -27.42
C SER A 2 56.96 -68.45 -26.98
N GLY A 3 56.75 -67.14 -27.09
CA GLY A 3 55.52 -66.37 -27.03
C GLY A 3 55.73 -65.24 -26.02
N ALA A 4 56.20 -64.08 -26.49
CA ALA A 4 56.44 -62.90 -25.65
C ALA A 4 55.11 -62.28 -25.20
N ARG A 5 54.87 -62.21 -23.89
CA ARG A 5 53.70 -61.52 -23.32
C ARG A 5 54.04 -60.07 -23.04
N VAL A 6 53.43 -59.17 -23.80
CA VAL A 6 53.41 -57.73 -23.52
C VAL A 6 52.38 -57.47 -22.42
N THR A 7 52.83 -57.02 -21.25
CA THR A 7 51.97 -56.65 -20.14
C THR A 7 51.50 -55.20 -20.35
N ALA A 8 50.29 -55.03 -20.83
CA ALA A 8 49.68 -53.70 -21.00
C ALA A 8 49.31 -53.11 -19.64
N VAL A 9 50.01 -52.04 -19.24
CA VAL A 9 49.63 -51.22 -18.07
C VAL A 9 48.38 -50.43 -18.44
N ARG A 10 47.24 -50.82 -17.86
CA ARG A 10 45.95 -50.16 -18.04
C ARG A 10 45.94 -48.85 -17.24
N ARG A 11 46.03 -47.70 -17.91
CA ARG A 11 45.82 -46.39 -17.27
C ARG A 11 44.35 -46.27 -16.84
N PRO A 12 44.04 -45.84 -15.60
CA PRO A 12 42.67 -45.57 -15.23
C PRO A 12 42.17 -44.35 -16.02
N ALA A 13 41.05 -44.52 -16.72
CA ALA A 13 40.37 -43.40 -17.36
C ALA A 13 39.93 -42.42 -16.28
N ALA A 14 40.46 -41.19 -16.34
CA ALA A 14 40.03 -40.11 -15.46
C ALA A 14 38.52 -39.87 -15.68
N ALA A 15 37.72 -40.07 -14.63
CA ALA A 15 36.30 -39.76 -14.66
C ALA A 15 36.11 -38.26 -14.99
N PRO A 16 35.12 -37.87 -15.82
CA PRO A 16 34.86 -36.47 -16.07
C PRO A 16 34.43 -35.83 -14.76
N ARG A 17 35.31 -34.99 -14.21
CA ARG A 17 35.03 -34.16 -13.04
C ARG A 17 33.91 -33.20 -13.45
N ARG A 18 32.66 -33.54 -13.12
CA ARG A 18 31.53 -32.65 -13.33
C ARG A 18 31.86 -31.36 -12.59
N LEU A 19 32.17 -30.30 -13.34
CA LEU A 19 32.23 -28.94 -12.85
C LEU A 19 30.81 -28.57 -12.42
N ARG A 20 30.41 -28.98 -11.21
CA ARG A 20 29.24 -28.40 -10.55
C ARG A 20 29.58 -26.93 -10.35
N GLY A 21 28.86 -26.08 -11.07
CA GLY A 21 29.11 -24.65 -11.16
C GLY A 21 29.27 -24.01 -9.79
N ALA A 22 30.48 -23.53 -9.51
CA ALA A 22 30.77 -22.63 -8.40
C ALA A 22 30.25 -21.21 -8.72
N GLY A 23 28.93 -21.09 -8.91
CA GLY A 23 28.30 -19.86 -9.37
C GLY A 23 26.87 -19.63 -8.89
N SER A 24 26.41 -20.33 -7.85
CA SER A 24 25.02 -20.20 -7.37
C SER A 24 24.84 -19.35 -6.10
N ASP A 25 25.91 -19.07 -5.34
CA ASP A 25 25.74 -18.43 -4.02
C ASP A 25 25.43 -16.93 -4.11
N ARG A 26 25.86 -16.26 -5.19
CA ARG A 26 25.59 -14.82 -5.40
C ARG A 26 24.15 -14.55 -5.87
N GLY A 27 23.50 -15.53 -6.50
CA GLY A 27 22.09 -15.42 -6.94
C GLY A 27 21.09 -15.77 -5.83
N SER A 28 21.46 -16.69 -4.94
CA SER A 28 20.65 -17.06 -3.76
C SER A 28 20.43 -15.88 -2.82
N ALA A 29 21.48 -15.10 -2.51
CA ALA A 29 21.37 -13.94 -1.62
C ALA A 29 20.48 -12.83 -2.23
N ALA A 30 20.52 -12.64 -3.55
CA ALA A 30 19.68 -11.65 -4.24
C ALA A 30 18.19 -12.06 -4.24
N LEU A 31 17.90 -13.35 -4.41
CA LEU A 31 16.54 -13.88 -4.34
C LEU A 31 15.97 -13.87 -2.91
N GLU A 32 16.82 -14.10 -1.91
CA GLU A 32 16.45 -14.03 -0.49
C GLU A 32 16.05 -12.59 -0.09
N MET A 33 16.79 -11.58 -0.57
CA MET A 33 16.42 -10.16 -0.40
C MET A 33 15.15 -9.79 -1.17
N LEU A 34 14.89 -10.43 -2.32
CA LEU A 34 13.64 -10.27 -3.07
C LEU A 34 12.42 -10.81 -2.31
N GLY A 35 12.60 -11.70 -1.33
CA GLY A 35 11.52 -12.18 -0.47
C GLY A 35 10.99 -11.14 0.52
N VAL A 36 11.86 -10.23 0.99
CA VAL A 36 11.50 -9.21 1.99
C VAL A 36 10.87 -7.97 1.33
N LEU A 37 11.31 -7.63 0.13
CA LEU A 37 10.84 -6.43 -0.58
C LEU A 37 9.29 -6.34 -0.70
N PRO A 38 8.56 -7.40 -1.11
CA PRO A 38 7.10 -7.38 -1.15
C PRO A 38 6.47 -7.09 0.20
N VAL A 39 7.02 -7.66 1.28
CA VAL A 39 6.53 -7.44 2.65
C VAL A 39 6.71 -5.97 3.05
N VAL A 40 7.89 -5.39 2.79
CA VAL A 40 8.16 -3.97 3.06
C VAL A 40 7.21 -3.07 2.28
N VAL A 41 6.96 -3.36 1.01
CA VAL A 41 6.00 -2.62 0.18
C VAL A 41 4.59 -2.70 0.76
N LEU A 42 4.14 -3.90 1.16
CA LEU A 42 2.82 -4.07 1.78
C LEU A 42 2.69 -3.30 3.09
N VAL A 43 3.73 -3.31 3.94
CA VAL A 43 3.75 -2.53 5.19
C VAL A 43 3.72 -1.03 4.90
N ALA A 44 4.52 -0.56 3.95
CA ALA A 44 4.54 0.85 3.55
C ALA A 44 3.16 1.29 3.01
N LEU A 45 2.53 0.49 2.15
CA LEU A 45 1.18 0.76 1.64
C LEU A 45 0.15 0.77 2.77
N ALA A 46 0.24 -0.16 3.74
CA ALA A 46 -0.64 -0.19 4.90
C ALA A 46 -0.47 1.08 5.76
N THR A 47 0.76 1.51 6.01
CA THR A 47 1.04 2.77 6.73
C THR A 47 0.47 3.97 5.99
N LEU A 48 0.71 4.08 4.68
CA LEU A 48 0.15 5.15 3.86
C LEU A 48 -1.38 5.14 3.88
N GLN A 49 -1.99 3.95 3.86
CA GLN A 49 -3.44 3.81 3.93
C GLN A 49 -4.02 4.28 5.27
N VAL A 50 -3.36 3.98 6.38
CA VAL A 50 -3.74 4.47 7.71
C VAL A 50 -3.62 5.99 7.76
N LEU A 51 -2.50 6.55 7.27
CA LEU A 51 -2.29 7.99 7.22
C LEU A 51 -3.36 8.69 6.39
N ALA A 52 -3.75 8.12 5.25
CA ALA A 52 -4.84 8.64 4.42
C ALA A 52 -6.18 8.67 5.19
N GLY A 53 -6.46 7.64 5.98
CA GLY A 53 -7.65 7.60 6.84
C GLY A 53 -7.64 8.69 7.90
N VAL A 54 -6.51 8.85 8.62
CA VAL A 54 -6.34 9.90 9.63
C VAL A 54 -6.49 11.29 9.00
N TYR A 55 -5.84 11.53 7.87
CA TYR A 55 -5.95 12.79 7.13
C TYR A 55 -7.40 13.11 6.75
N THR A 56 -8.13 12.11 6.23
CA THR A 56 -9.55 12.25 5.85
C THR A 56 -10.43 12.60 7.05
N VAL A 57 -10.17 11.98 8.22
CA VAL A 57 -10.87 12.32 9.48
C VAL A 57 -10.63 13.76 9.89
N HIS A 58 -9.38 14.24 9.81
CA HIS A 58 -9.05 15.62 10.17
C HIS A 58 -9.74 16.61 9.23
N ALA A 59 -9.68 16.36 7.92
CA ALA A 59 -10.35 17.20 6.93
C ALA A 59 -11.88 17.22 7.13
N ALA A 60 -12.50 16.06 7.38
CA ALA A 60 -13.93 15.97 7.63
C ALA A 60 -14.35 16.77 8.88
N ASN A 61 -13.59 16.67 9.97
CA ASN A 61 -13.91 17.40 11.20
C ASN A 61 -13.89 18.92 11.01
N GLN A 62 -12.94 19.45 10.24
CA GLN A 62 -12.88 20.88 9.93
C GLN A 62 -14.06 21.27 9.03
N ALA A 63 -14.27 20.56 7.93
CA ALA A 63 -15.30 20.87 6.96
C ALA A 63 -16.72 20.83 7.55
N VAL A 64 -17.03 19.85 8.41
CA VAL A 64 -18.36 19.75 9.05
C VAL A 64 -18.61 20.89 10.03
N ARG A 65 -17.58 21.35 10.76
CA ARG A 65 -17.70 22.50 11.67
C ARG A 65 -17.91 23.80 10.91
N ASP A 66 -17.19 23.98 9.81
CA ASP A 66 -17.38 25.14 8.93
C ASP A 66 -18.77 25.12 8.28
N GLY A 67 -19.24 23.95 7.86
CA GLY A 67 -20.60 23.73 7.37
C GLY A 67 -21.66 24.05 8.44
N ALA A 68 -21.48 23.57 9.68
CA ALA A 68 -22.39 23.84 10.78
C ALA A 68 -22.44 25.34 11.12
N ARG A 69 -21.28 26.01 11.12
CA ARG A 69 -21.21 27.46 11.29
C ARG A 69 -21.95 28.20 10.18
N ALA A 70 -21.76 27.78 8.93
CA ALA A 70 -22.49 28.37 7.81
C ALA A 70 -24.01 28.16 7.95
N ALA A 71 -24.44 26.97 8.39
CA ALA A 71 -25.85 26.68 8.65
C ALA A 71 -26.45 27.60 9.72
N SER A 72 -25.77 27.79 10.87
CA SER A 72 -26.24 28.67 11.95
C SER A 72 -26.33 30.15 11.53
N LEU A 73 -25.53 30.57 10.55
CA LEU A 73 -25.56 31.91 9.97
C LEU A 73 -26.55 32.06 8.81
N GLY A 74 -27.33 31.03 8.49
CA GLY A 74 -28.26 31.03 7.34
C GLY A 74 -27.57 30.96 5.98
N GLY A 75 -26.30 30.58 5.94
CA GLY A 75 -25.50 30.43 4.74
C GLY A 75 -25.61 29.04 4.08
N SER A 76 -24.91 28.88 2.95
CA SER A 76 -24.84 27.60 2.23
C SER A 76 -23.84 26.64 2.90
N VAL A 77 -24.34 25.48 3.35
CA VAL A 77 -23.53 24.40 3.93
C VAL A 77 -22.57 23.80 2.89
N SER A 78 -23.05 23.53 1.68
CA SER A 78 -22.24 22.94 0.61
C SER A 78 -21.06 23.84 0.24
N ALA A 79 -21.30 25.14 0.01
CA ALA A 79 -20.24 26.07 -0.34
C ALA A 79 -19.19 26.26 0.78
N ALA A 80 -19.59 26.09 2.05
CA ALA A 80 -18.66 26.13 3.17
C ALA A 80 -17.81 24.85 3.23
N VAL A 81 -18.45 23.68 3.15
CA VAL A 81 -17.76 22.38 3.14
C VAL A 81 -16.79 22.28 1.96
N ASP A 82 -17.20 22.65 0.76
CA ASP A 82 -16.37 22.57 -0.44
C ASP A 82 -15.13 23.48 -0.37
N ARG A 83 -15.25 24.63 0.29
CA ARG A 83 -14.10 25.53 0.52
C ARG A 83 -13.14 24.98 1.57
N SER A 84 -13.65 24.28 2.57
CA SER A 84 -12.86 23.72 3.66
C SER A 84 -12.21 22.39 3.32
N LEU A 85 -12.74 21.67 2.33
CA LEU A 85 -12.14 20.42 1.88
C LEU A 85 -10.91 20.67 1.00
N PRO A 86 -9.85 19.89 1.19
CA PRO A 86 -8.72 19.88 0.25
C PRO A 86 -9.19 19.30 -1.08
N GLY A 87 -8.70 19.84 -2.21
CA GLY A 87 -9.17 19.45 -3.55
C GLY A 87 -8.99 17.98 -3.94
N THR A 88 -8.25 17.21 -3.14
CA THR A 88 -8.09 15.75 -3.29
C THR A 88 -9.26 14.96 -2.69
N LEU A 89 -10.08 15.56 -1.81
CA LEU A 89 -11.20 14.91 -1.12
C LEU A 89 -12.53 15.46 -1.63
N THR A 90 -13.37 14.57 -2.16
CA THR A 90 -14.71 14.91 -2.63
C THR A 90 -15.77 14.40 -1.66
N PRO A 91 -16.78 15.21 -1.27
CA PRO A 91 -17.94 14.72 -0.54
C PRO A 91 -18.64 13.61 -1.31
N ARG A 92 -18.89 12.48 -0.65
CA ARG A 92 -19.78 11.44 -1.18
C ARG A 92 -21.23 11.74 -0.84
N GLU A 93 -21.46 12.15 0.41
CA GLU A 93 -22.77 12.58 0.89
C GLU A 93 -22.58 13.77 1.82
N LEU A 94 -23.46 14.75 1.68
CA LEU A 94 -23.53 15.92 2.55
C LEU A 94 -25.00 16.22 2.84
N SER A 95 -25.32 16.37 4.11
CA SER A 95 -26.65 16.80 4.56
C SER A 95 -26.52 17.80 5.69
N GLY A 96 -27.35 18.84 5.68
CA GLY A 96 -27.42 19.83 6.75
C GLY A 96 -28.86 20.20 7.05
N THR A 97 -29.30 20.01 8.30
CA THR A 97 -30.67 20.33 8.75
C THR A 97 -30.61 20.91 10.16
N GLY A 98 -31.25 22.05 10.39
CA GLY A 98 -31.43 22.60 11.74
C GLY A 98 -30.14 22.86 12.53
N GLY A 99 -29.07 23.28 11.85
CA GLY A 99 -27.75 23.54 12.48
C GLY A 99 -26.87 22.29 12.66
N GLU A 100 -27.40 21.09 12.40
CA GLU A 100 -26.62 19.85 12.29
C GLU A 100 -26.13 19.65 10.85
N VAL A 101 -24.85 19.34 10.70
CA VAL A 101 -24.24 18.97 9.42
C VAL A 101 -23.61 17.59 9.54
N ARG A 102 -23.86 16.74 8.54
CA ARG A 102 -23.30 15.40 8.38
C ARG A 102 -22.59 15.29 7.04
N LEU A 103 -21.34 14.85 7.08
CA LEU A 103 -20.49 14.66 5.91
C LEU A 103 -19.97 13.22 5.86
N VAL A 104 -19.99 12.63 4.67
CA VAL A 104 -19.38 11.34 4.36
C VAL A 104 -18.31 11.56 3.29
N LEU A 105 -17.08 11.17 3.62
CA LEU A 105 -15.92 11.22 2.71
C LEU A 105 -15.42 9.81 2.40
N ASP A 106 -14.97 9.61 1.17
CA ASP A 106 -14.19 8.44 0.79
C ASP A 106 -12.72 8.63 1.15
N VAL A 107 -12.11 7.61 1.76
CA VAL A 107 -10.68 7.61 2.06
C VAL A 107 -9.89 7.27 0.78
N PRO A 108 -8.84 8.03 0.42
CA PRO A 108 -8.00 7.71 -0.72
C PRO A 108 -7.41 6.30 -0.64
N ARG A 109 -7.50 5.54 -1.74
CA ARG A 109 -6.95 4.18 -1.84
C ARG A 109 -5.52 4.22 -2.32
N MET A 110 -4.60 3.59 -1.59
CA MET A 110 -3.18 3.51 -1.96
C MET A 110 -2.86 2.36 -2.92
N ALA A 111 -3.75 1.36 -3.01
CA ALA A 111 -3.60 0.23 -3.92
C ALA A 111 -4.97 -0.34 -4.33
N PRO A 112 -5.10 -0.97 -5.51
CA PRO A 112 -6.39 -1.41 -6.04
C PRO A 112 -7.04 -2.56 -5.26
N PHE A 113 -6.25 -3.32 -4.50
CA PHE A 113 -6.74 -4.43 -3.67
C PHE A 113 -7.21 -3.97 -2.28
N ILE A 114 -7.05 -2.69 -1.93
CA ILE A 114 -7.52 -2.15 -0.64
C ILE A 114 -9.02 -1.85 -0.75
N PRO A 115 -9.85 -2.27 0.22
CA PRO A 115 -11.28 -1.98 0.20
C PRO A 115 -11.57 -0.48 0.29
N GLU A 116 -12.75 -0.08 -0.15
CA GLU A 116 -13.23 1.30 0.05
C GLU A 116 -13.51 1.55 1.53
N LEU A 117 -12.85 2.56 2.09
CA LEU A 117 -13.10 3.03 3.45
C LEU A 117 -13.82 4.37 3.38
N ARG A 118 -14.74 4.58 4.33
CA ARG A 118 -15.54 5.79 4.44
C ARG A 118 -15.39 6.39 5.83
N VAL A 119 -15.39 7.72 5.87
CA VAL A 119 -15.39 8.51 7.10
C VAL A 119 -16.68 9.30 7.16
N THR A 120 -17.46 9.06 8.20
CA THR A 120 -18.67 9.82 8.51
C THR A 120 -18.42 10.71 9.72
N ARG A 121 -18.71 12.00 9.59
CA ARG A 121 -18.62 12.97 10.68
C ARG A 121 -19.84 13.88 10.74
N THR A 122 -20.21 14.26 11.95
CA THR A 122 -21.30 15.18 12.25
C THR A 122 -20.84 16.28 13.18
N ALA A 123 -21.41 17.47 13.05
CA ALA A 123 -21.28 18.54 14.02
C ALA A 123 -22.57 19.35 14.06
N VAL A 124 -22.84 19.91 15.23
CA VAL A 124 -23.96 20.82 15.48
C VAL A 124 -23.38 22.10 16.03
N MET A 125 -23.87 23.25 15.58
CA MET A 125 -23.62 24.53 16.25
C MET A 125 -24.91 25.05 16.90
N PRO A 126 -24.84 25.51 18.18
CA PRO A 126 -25.96 26.12 18.87
C PRO A 126 -26.28 27.53 18.35
#